data_AF-A0A2N9MWR8-F1
#
_entry.id   AF-A0A2N9MWR8-F1
#
_cell.length_a   1.000
_cell.length_b   1.000
_cell.length_c   1.000
_cell.angle_alpha   90.00
_cell.angle_beta   90.00
_cell.angle_gamma   90.00
#
_symmetry.space_group_name_H-M   'P 1'
#
loop_
_entity.id
_entity.type
_entity.pdbx_description
1 polymer ?
#
loop_
_entity_poly.entity_id
_entity_poly.type
_entity_poly.pdbx_seq_one_letter_code
_entity_poly.pdbx_strand_id
1 'polypeptide(L)'
;MPQPISAVLVGKNIASLVFIYLELMILTGITVALGMLRGWEQWLEASIVIGICSLYLLGIGNVSSVRYPRALHAERVSQGGGGSGKFQGVLILVYPVALLPVFLAYLARYAFDSALAFWLVLALAAGIGAGVYGLALESAVKTAGQRREQILQELSLGEGPVVSG
;
A
#
# COMPACT_ATOMS: atom_id res chain seq x y z
N MET A 1 -19.20 -22.44 1.79
CA MET A 1 -18.88 -21.82 3.08
C MET A 1 -18.31 -20.44 2.82
N PRO A 2 -18.68 -19.38 3.57
CA PRO A 2 -18.10 -18.06 3.38
C PRO A 2 -16.58 -18.12 3.62
N GLN A 3 -15.80 -17.51 2.72
CA GLN A 3 -14.34 -17.49 2.81
C GLN A 3 -13.89 -16.68 4.05
N PRO A 4 -12.77 -17.07 4.71
CA PRO A 4 -12.28 -16.33 5.85
C PRO A 4 -11.87 -14.92 5.43
N ILE A 5 -12.17 -13.92 6.27
CA ILE A 5 -11.88 -12.49 5.98
C ILE A 5 -10.38 -12.26 5.72
N SER A 6 -9.51 -13.04 6.37
CA SER A 6 -8.07 -13.02 6.11
C SER A 6 -7.73 -13.34 4.66
N ALA A 7 -8.36 -14.35 4.05
CA ALA A 7 -8.13 -14.70 2.65
C ALA A 7 -8.58 -13.59 1.69
N VAL A 8 -9.67 -12.90 2.01
CA VAL A 8 -10.16 -11.76 1.22
C VAL A 8 -9.18 -10.58 1.29
N LEU A 9 -8.69 -10.23 2.49
CA LEU A 9 -7.73 -9.15 2.66
C LEU A 9 -6.37 -9.46 2.01
N VAL A 10 -5.88 -10.70 2.14
CA VAL A 10 -4.66 -11.15 1.48
C VAL A 10 -4.84 -11.13 -0.04
N GLY A 11 -5.97 -11.62 -0.56
CA GLY A 11 -6.28 -11.59 -1.98
C GLY A 11 -6.29 -10.17 -2.56
N LYS A 12 -6.91 -9.21 -1.85
CA LYS A 12 -6.86 -7.78 -2.18
C LYS A 12 -5.41 -7.28 -2.29
N ASN A 13 -4.58 -7.60 -1.30
CA ASN A 13 -3.19 -7.11 -1.27
C ASN A 13 -2.33 -7.74 -2.37
N ILE A 14 -2.53 -9.03 -2.67
CA ILE A 14 -1.86 -9.70 -3.79
C ILE A 14 -2.24 -9.02 -5.11
N ALA A 15 -3.53 -8.75 -5.33
CA ALA A 15 -3.97 -8.04 -6.52
C ALA A 15 -3.32 -6.65 -6.60
N SER A 16 -3.29 -5.90 -5.50
CA SER A 16 -2.59 -4.60 -5.44
C SER A 16 -1.10 -4.72 -5.75
N LEU A 17 -0.40 -5.73 -5.22
CA LEU A 17 1.02 -5.97 -5.52
C LEU A 17 1.24 -6.23 -7.01
N VAL A 18 0.39 -7.04 -7.65
CA VAL A 18 0.49 -7.29 -9.10
C VAL A 18 0.42 -5.99 -9.88
N PHE A 19 -0.54 -5.11 -9.55
CA PHE A 19 -0.66 -3.80 -10.20
C PHE A 19 0.54 -2.88 -9.92
N ILE A 20 1.03 -2.85 -8.68
CA ILE A 20 2.22 -2.05 -8.31
C ILE A 20 3.46 -2.49 -9.10
N TYR A 21 3.70 -3.81 -9.21
CA TYR A 21 4.84 -4.31 -9.99
C TYR A 21 4.64 -4.14 -11.48
N LEU A 22 3.40 -4.23 -11.99
CA LEU A 22 3.10 -3.92 -13.39
C LEU A 22 3.39 -2.45 -13.69
N GLU A 23 2.96 -1.53 -12.82
CA GLU A 23 3.27 -0.10 -12.92
C GLU A 23 4.79 0.14 -12.88
N LEU A 24 5.51 -0.52 -11.98
CA LEU A 24 6.97 -0.47 -11.93
C LEU A 24 7.60 -0.94 -13.25
N MET A 25 7.11 -2.02 -13.86
CA MET A 25 7.63 -2.49 -15.15
C MET A 25 7.38 -1.46 -16.26
N ILE A 26 6.20 -0.84 -16.28
CA ILE A 26 5.87 0.21 -17.25
C ILE A 26 6.79 1.43 -17.06
N LEU A 27 6.93 1.93 -15.83
CA LEU A 27 7.79 3.06 -15.50
C LEU A 27 9.26 2.75 -15.81
N THR A 28 9.72 1.54 -15.49
CA THR A 28 11.05 1.07 -15.88
C THR A 28 11.21 1.12 -17.39
N GLY A 29 10.27 0.57 -18.15
CA GLY A 29 10.29 0.58 -19.62
C GLY A 29 10.39 2.00 -20.19
N ILE A 30 9.64 2.95 -19.61
CA ILE A 30 9.72 4.38 -19.98
C ILE A 30 11.12 4.94 -19.68
N THR A 31 11.65 4.70 -18.48
CA THR A 31 12.99 5.21 -18.11
C THR A 31 14.12 4.61 -18.96
N VAL A 32 13.97 3.34 -19.38
CA VAL A 32 14.88 2.69 -20.32
C VAL A 32 14.78 3.33 -21.71
N ALA A 33 13.56 3.56 -22.20
CA ALA A 33 13.34 4.22 -23.49
C ALA A 33 13.91 5.65 -23.53
N LEU A 34 13.95 6.34 -22.38
CA LEU A 34 14.57 7.66 -22.22
C LEU A 34 16.10 7.60 -22.00
N GLY A 35 16.71 6.42 -21.95
CA GLY A 35 18.14 6.24 -21.71
C GLY A 35 18.59 6.65 -20.29
N MET A 36 17.67 6.71 -19.32
CA MET A 36 17.95 7.16 -17.95
C MET A 36 18.38 6.01 -17.02
N LEU A 37 18.08 4.76 -17.38
CA LEU A 37 18.41 3.61 -16.55
C LEU A 37 19.90 3.26 -16.68
N ARG A 38 20.63 3.26 -15.56
CA ARG A 38 22.09 3.06 -15.56
C ARG A 38 22.51 1.59 -15.52
N GLY A 39 21.59 0.66 -15.25
CA GLY A 39 21.89 -0.77 -15.23
C GLY A 39 20.87 -1.62 -14.47
N TRP A 40 21.11 -2.94 -14.45
CA TRP A 40 20.23 -3.93 -13.80
C TRP A 40 20.21 -3.80 -12.26
N GLU A 41 21.29 -3.34 -11.65
CA GLU A 41 21.37 -3.11 -10.21
C GLU A 41 20.36 -2.05 -9.76
N GLN A 42 20.25 -0.93 -10.49
CA GLN A 42 19.29 0.13 -10.18
C GLN A 42 17.84 -0.36 -10.25
N TRP A 43 17.55 -1.26 -11.19
CA TRP A 43 16.23 -1.88 -11.30
C TRP A 43 15.92 -2.82 -10.13
N LEU A 44 16.90 -3.62 -9.70
CA LEU A 44 16.76 -4.48 -8.52
C LEU A 44 16.55 -3.67 -7.24
N GLU A 45 17.31 -2.59 -7.07
CA GLU A 45 17.15 -1.66 -5.95
C GLU A 45 15.75 -1.06 -5.93
N ALA A 46 15.30 -0.50 -7.06
CA ALA A 46 13.96 0.08 -7.18
C ALA A 46 12.86 -0.93 -6.88
N SER A 47 12.99 -2.17 -7.39
CA SER A 47 12.03 -3.25 -7.14
C SER A 47 11.92 -3.60 -5.66
N ILE A 48 13.07 -3.72 -4.97
CA ILE A 48 13.10 -4.02 -3.53
C ILE A 48 12.53 -2.86 -2.71
N VAL A 49 12.94 -1.63 -3.03
CA VAL A 49 12.44 -0.42 -2.37
C VAL A 49 10.93 -0.30 -2.50
N ILE A 50 10.39 -0.48 -3.71
CA ILE A 50 8.94 -0.44 -3.95
C ILE A 50 8.23 -1.56 -3.21
N GLY A 51 8.79 -2.77 -3.21
CA GLY A 51 8.28 -3.88 -2.40
C GLY A 51 8.19 -3.53 -0.92
N ILE A 52 9.24 -2.94 -0.35
CA ILE A 52 9.26 -2.52 1.06
C ILE A 52 8.19 -1.45 1.32
N CYS A 53 8.16 -0.38 0.52
CA CYS A 53 7.14 0.68 0.63
C CYS A 53 5.72 0.12 0.54
N SER A 54 5.49 -0.83 -0.38
CA SER A 54 4.19 -1.46 -0.56
C SER A 54 3.75 -2.21 0.69
N LEU A 55 4.65 -2.88 1.44
CA LEU A 55 4.28 -3.57 2.68
C LEU A 55 3.70 -2.62 3.72
N TYR A 56 4.35 -1.45 3.91
CA TYR A 56 3.87 -0.42 4.83
C TYR A 56 2.51 0.13 4.38
N LEU A 57 2.38 0.49 3.10
CA LEU A 57 1.15 1.05 2.55
C LEU A 57 -0.02 0.05 2.56
N LEU A 58 0.24 -1.22 2.27
CA LEU A 58 -0.76 -2.29 2.32
C LEU A 58 -1.21 -2.56 3.76
N GLY A 59 -0.28 -2.57 4.72
CA GLY A 59 -0.62 -2.69 6.14
C GLY A 59 -1.59 -1.58 6.57
N ILE A 60 -1.26 -0.33 6.25
CA ILE A 60 -2.11 0.82 6.56
C ILE A 60 -3.45 0.73 5.81
N GLY A 61 -3.42 0.37 4.53
CA GLY A 61 -4.60 0.16 3.69
C GLY A 61 -5.55 -0.91 4.23
N ASN A 62 -5.02 -1.97 4.85
CA ASN A 62 -5.83 -3.00 5.51
C ASN A 62 -6.60 -2.40 6.70
N VAL A 63 -5.91 -1.71 7.59
CA VAL A 63 -6.52 -1.11 8.78
C VAL A 63 -7.53 -0.03 8.41
N SER A 64 -7.19 0.83 7.43
CA SER A 64 -8.09 1.89 6.98
C SER A 64 -9.34 1.33 6.32
N SER A 65 -9.22 0.29 5.48
CA SER A 65 -10.35 -0.29 4.74
C SER A 65 -11.45 -0.87 5.65
N VAL A 66 -11.06 -1.32 6.85
CA VAL A 66 -12.00 -1.92 7.81
C VAL A 66 -12.54 -0.87 8.79
N ARG A 67 -11.75 0.15 9.15
CA ARG A 67 -12.17 1.21 10.09
C ARG A 67 -13.02 2.30 9.44
N TYR A 68 -12.84 2.51 8.14
CA TYR A 68 -13.60 3.48 7.34
C TYR A 68 -14.18 2.78 6.10
N PRO A 69 -15.09 1.81 6.28
CA PRO A 69 -15.74 1.14 5.15
C PRO A 69 -16.53 2.20 4.37
N ARG A 70 -16.29 2.30 3.07
CA ARG A 70 -17.00 3.21 2.18
C ARG A 70 -17.31 2.50 0.88
N ALA A 71 -18.56 2.61 0.43
CA ALA A 71 -18.92 2.22 -0.92
C ALA A 71 -18.23 3.17 -1.93
N LEU A 72 -17.47 2.61 -2.86
CA LEU A 72 -16.84 3.38 -3.92
C LEU A 72 -17.83 3.49 -5.08
N HIS A 73 -18.31 4.70 -5.36
CA HIS A 73 -19.11 4.99 -6.55
C HIS A 73 -18.20 5.13 -7.78
N ALA A 74 -18.43 4.33 -8.82
CA ALA A 74 -17.62 4.29 -10.05
C ALA A 74 -17.48 5.68 -10.71
N GLU A 75 -18.50 6.53 -10.61
CA GLU A 75 -18.52 7.89 -11.17
C GLU A 75 -17.56 8.86 -10.47
N ARG A 76 -17.10 8.56 -9.25
CA ARG A 76 -16.17 9.40 -8.48
C ARG A 76 -14.80 8.77 -8.26
N VAL A 77 -14.53 7.63 -8.90
CA VAL A 77 -13.20 6.97 -8.86
C VAL A 77 -12.16 7.81 -9.62
N SER A 78 -12.50 8.44 -10.75
CA SER A 78 -11.55 9.27 -11.51
C SER A 78 -11.46 10.73 -11.05
N GLN A 79 -12.47 11.25 -10.34
CA GLN A 79 -12.48 12.63 -9.83
C GLN A 79 -11.85 12.78 -8.43
N GLY A 80 -11.18 11.74 -7.92
CA GLY A 80 -10.64 11.77 -6.57
C GLY A 80 -11.74 11.99 -5.53
N GLY A 81 -12.76 11.13 -5.54
CA GLY A 81 -13.73 10.94 -4.43
C GLY A 81 -14.00 12.19 -3.58
N GLY A 82 -14.72 13.17 -4.13
CA GLY A 82 -15.11 14.38 -3.43
C GLY A 82 -15.74 14.08 -2.07
N GLY A 83 -14.96 14.29 -0.99
CA GLY A 83 -15.41 14.10 0.39
C GLY A 83 -14.41 13.55 1.42
N SER A 84 -13.07 13.67 1.27
CA SER A 84 -12.15 13.26 2.35
C SER A 84 -10.79 13.97 2.45
N GLY A 85 -10.79 15.29 2.61
CA GLY A 85 -9.55 16.01 2.99
C GLY A 85 -8.83 15.39 4.21
N LYS A 86 -9.57 14.69 5.10
CA LYS A 86 -9.00 13.95 6.24
C LYS A 86 -8.26 12.67 5.85
N PHE A 87 -8.79 11.83 4.95
CA PHE A 87 -8.12 10.59 4.55
C PHE A 87 -6.98 10.88 3.56
N GLN A 88 -7.18 11.82 2.64
CA GLN A 88 -6.12 12.32 1.76
C GLN A 88 -5.01 13.01 2.56
N GLY A 89 -5.35 13.76 3.61
CA GLY A 89 -4.36 14.34 4.54
C GLY A 89 -3.59 13.29 5.34
N VAL A 90 -4.24 12.21 5.78
CA VAL A 90 -3.56 11.08 6.43
C VAL A 90 -2.63 10.36 5.45
N LEU A 91 -3.04 10.16 4.19
CA LEU A 91 -2.19 9.58 3.13
C LEU A 91 -0.94 10.43 2.87
N ILE A 92 -1.09 11.76 2.84
CA ILE A 92 0.04 12.70 2.70
C ILE A 92 1.03 12.55 3.86
N LEU A 93 0.57 12.28 5.08
CA LEU A 93 1.45 12.07 6.24
C LEU A 93 2.04 10.66 6.30
N VAL A 94 1.30 9.67 5.84
CA VAL A 94 1.70 8.26 5.85
C VAL A 94 2.80 7.99 4.83
N TYR A 95 2.72 8.59 3.64
CA TYR A 95 3.71 8.41 2.57
C TYR A 95 5.17 8.71 2.99
N PRO A 96 5.50 9.88 3.58
CA PRO A 96 6.86 10.18 4.00
C PRO A 96 7.33 9.26 5.13
N VAL A 97 6.43 8.82 6.01
CA VAL A 97 6.77 7.85 7.07
C VAL A 97 7.09 6.47 6.46
N ALA A 98 6.33 6.02 5.46
CA ALA A 98 6.60 4.77 4.75
C ALA A 98 7.91 4.83 3.95
N LEU A 99 8.31 6.01 3.48
CA LEU A 99 9.57 6.24 2.77
C LEU A 99 10.78 6.39 3.70
N LEU A 100 10.59 6.70 4.97
CA LEU A 100 11.67 6.98 5.91
C LEU A 100 12.69 5.82 6.02
N PRO A 101 12.30 4.54 6.13
CA PRO A 101 13.26 3.43 6.18
C PRO A 101 14.11 3.32 4.91
N VAL A 102 13.51 3.57 3.75
CA VAL A 102 14.21 3.57 2.45
C VAL A 102 15.16 4.75 2.36
N PHE A 103 14.72 5.94 2.77
CA PHE A 103 15.55 7.13 2.83
C PHE A 103 16.78 6.89 3.72
N LEU A 104 16.60 6.25 4.89
CA LEU A 104 17.70 5.87 5.76
C LEU A 104 18.69 4.89 5.11
N ALA A 105 18.23 3.97 4.24
CA ALA A 105 19.12 3.08 3.51
C ALA A 105 20.02 3.86 2.53
N TYR A 106 19.46 4.79 1.77
CA TYR A 106 20.23 5.66 0.88
C TYR A 106 21.16 6.60 1.67
N LEU A 107 20.72 7.10 2.83
CA LEU A 107 21.54 7.91 3.71
C LEU A 107 22.72 7.11 4.28
N ALA A 108 22.50 5.85 4.67
CA ALA A 108 23.55 4.95 5.13
C ALA A 108 24.56 4.66 4.01
N ARG A 109 24.09 4.42 2.78
CA ARG A 109 24.98 4.28 1.61
C ARG A 109 25.87 5.51 1.46
N TYR A 110 25.29 6.70 1.54
CA TYR A 110 26.00 7.96 1.38
C TYR A 110 26.99 8.23 2.53
N ALA A 111 26.59 7.99 3.78
CA ALA A 111 27.41 8.29 4.95
C ALA A 111 28.57 7.31 5.17
N PHE A 112 28.39 6.03 4.79
CA PHE A 112 29.39 4.98 4.97
C PHE A 112 30.11 4.60 3.68
N ASP A 113 29.77 5.22 2.54
CA ASP A 113 30.26 4.92 1.20
C ASP A 113 30.28 3.40 0.89
N SER A 114 29.23 2.69 1.33
CA SER A 114 29.20 1.23 1.36
C SER A 114 27.90 0.66 0.81
N ALA A 115 28.02 -0.17 -0.22
CA ALA A 115 26.90 -0.93 -0.77
C ALA A 115 26.34 -1.94 0.24
N LEU A 116 27.19 -2.52 1.11
CA LEU A 116 26.73 -3.46 2.13
C LEU A 116 25.86 -2.75 3.19
N ALA A 117 26.24 -1.54 3.60
CA ALA A 117 25.45 -0.76 4.55
C ALA A 117 24.02 -0.50 4.01
N PHE A 118 23.91 -0.15 2.73
CA PHE A 118 22.61 0.01 2.06
C PHE A 118 21.74 -1.25 2.14
N TRP A 119 22.30 -2.40 1.73
CA TRP A 119 21.54 -3.65 1.68
C TRP A 119 21.14 -4.15 3.07
N LEU A 120 21.99 -3.95 4.08
CA LEU A 120 21.67 -4.29 5.47
C LEU A 120 20.52 -3.43 6.02
N VAL A 121 20.54 -2.12 5.76
CA VAL A 121 19.44 -1.23 6.19
C VAL A 121 18.15 -1.54 5.44
N LEU A 122 18.22 -1.83 4.13
CA LEU A 122 17.04 -2.30 3.39
C LEU A 122 16.49 -3.63 3.91
N ALA A 123 17.35 -4.59 4.25
CA ALA A 123 16.92 -5.86 4.81
C ALA A 123 16.21 -5.66 6.16
N LEU A 124 16.73 -4.78 7.02
CA LEU A 124 16.07 -4.39 8.26
C LEU A 124 14.72 -3.70 7.99
N ALA A 125 14.68 -2.77 7.04
CA ALA A 125 13.46 -2.07 6.64
C ALA A 125 12.40 -3.04 6.09
N ALA A 126 12.80 -4.06 5.34
CA ALA A 126 11.92 -5.12 4.86
C ALA A 126 11.36 -5.95 6.01
N GLY A 127 12.21 -6.33 6.99
CA GLY A 127 11.79 -7.06 8.18
C GLY A 127 10.77 -6.29 9.01
N ILE A 128 11.02 -5.00 9.26
CA ILE A 128 10.08 -4.11 9.95
C ILE A 128 8.77 -4.01 9.16
N GLY A 129 8.85 -3.78 7.84
CA GLY A 129 7.68 -3.67 6.97
C GLY A 129 6.82 -4.93 6.96
N ALA A 130 7.44 -6.10 6.92
CA ALA A 130 6.75 -7.39 7.02
C ALA A 130 6.05 -7.57 8.37
N GLY A 131 6.72 -7.18 9.47
CA GLY A 131 6.13 -7.19 10.81
C GLY A 131 4.93 -6.25 10.93
N VAL A 132 5.07 -5.01 10.45
CA VAL A 132 3.99 -4.01 10.42
C VAL A 132 2.81 -4.53 9.59
N TYR A 133 3.07 -5.08 8.40
CA TYR A 133 2.05 -5.68 7.55
C TYR A 133 1.29 -6.81 8.26
N GLY A 134 2.02 -7.74 8.89
CA GLY A 134 1.43 -8.87 9.61
C GLY A 134 0.52 -8.43 10.75
N LEU A 135 1.00 -7.53 11.61
CA LEU A 135 0.22 -6.98 12.73
C LEU A 135 -1.00 -6.19 12.24
N ALA A 136 -0.84 -5.41 11.18
CA ALA A 136 -1.93 -4.63 10.59
C ALA A 136 -2.99 -5.53 9.95
N LEU A 137 -2.58 -6.62 9.29
CA LEU A 137 -3.48 -7.62 8.73
C LEU A 137 -4.27 -8.33 9.82
N GLU A 138 -3.62 -8.80 10.87
CA GLU A 138 -4.28 -9.44 12.01
C GLU A 138 -5.26 -8.49 12.70
N SER A 139 -4.83 -7.24 12.93
CA SER A 139 -5.70 -6.19 13.47
C SER A 139 -6.91 -5.92 12.57
N ALA A 140 -6.73 -5.89 11.25
CA ALA A 140 -7.80 -5.68 10.29
C ALA A 140 -8.79 -6.85 10.30
N VAL A 141 -8.32 -8.09 10.34
CA VAL A 141 -9.17 -9.29 10.44
C VAL A 141 -10.00 -9.28 11.71
N LYS A 142 -9.37 -9.00 12.87
CA LYS A 142 -10.07 -8.92 14.16
C LYS A 142 -11.13 -7.81 14.15
N THR A 143 -10.79 -6.64 13.63
CA THR A 143 -11.71 -5.49 13.54
C THR A 143 -12.88 -5.79 12.60
N ALA A 144 -12.62 -6.47 11.48
CA ALA A 144 -13.64 -6.82 10.49
C ALA A 144 -14.61 -7.87 11.03
N GLY A 145 -14.12 -8.82 11.84
CA GLY A 145 -14.99 -9.76 12.56
C GLY A 145 -15.93 -9.04 13.53
N GLN A 146 -15.41 -8.07 14.30
CA GLN A 146 -16.20 -7.31 15.28
C GLN A 146 -17.19 -6.32 14.64
N ARG A 147 -16.86 -5.74 13.49
CA ARG A 147 -17.66 -4.71 12.81
C ARG A 147 -18.39 -5.23 11.57
N ARG A 148 -18.56 -6.54 11.44
CA ARG A 148 -19.10 -7.17 10.24
C ARG A 148 -20.48 -6.60 9.86
N GLU A 149 -21.36 -6.42 10.82
CA GLU A 149 -22.72 -5.88 10.60
C GLU A 149 -22.67 -4.42 10.13
N GLN A 150 -21.82 -3.58 10.73
CA GLN A 150 -21.61 -2.20 10.28
C GLN A 150 -21.05 -2.13 8.86
N ILE A 151 -20.08 -2.97 8.52
CA ILE A 151 -19.49 -3.01 7.18
C ILE A 151 -20.55 -3.42 6.16
N LEU A 152 -21.34 -4.45 6.46
CA LEU A 152 -22.43 -4.88 5.58
C LEU A 152 -23.49 -3.79 5.43
N GLN A 153 -23.86 -3.11 6.51
CA GLN A 153 -24.83 -2.02 6.48
C GLN A 153 -24.36 -0.83 5.62
N GLU A 154 -23.10 -0.40 5.76
CA GLU A 154 -22.49 0.66 4.94
C GLU A 154 -22.40 0.26 3.45
N LEU A 155 -22.09 -1.00 3.16
CA LEU A 155 -22.07 -1.52 1.79
C LEU A 155 -23.48 -1.61 1.19
N SER A 156 -24.48 -2.06 1.97
CA SER A 156 -25.88 -2.12 1.54
C SER A 156 -26.49 -0.74 1.30
N LEU A 157 -26.06 0.28 2.05
CA LEU A 157 -26.44 1.67 1.81
C LEU A 157 -25.84 2.22 0.52
N GLY A 158 -24.66 1.74 0.11
CA GLY A 158 -24.03 2.10 -1.16
C GLY A 158 -24.65 1.45 -2.40
N GLU A 159 -25.39 0.35 -2.23
CA GLU A 159 -26.14 -0.36 -3.28
C GLU A 159 -27.63 0.02 -3.33
N GLY A 160 -28.10 0.89 -2.43
CA GLY A 160 -29.48 1.37 -2.42
C GLY A 160 -29.79 2.22 -3.66
N PRO A 161 -30.99 2.11 -4.27
CA PRO A 161 -31.36 2.91 -5.43
C PRO A 161 -31.19 4.39 -5.11
N VAL A 162 -30.54 5.10 -6.03
CA VAL A 162 -30.35 6.56 -6.05
C VAL A 162 -31.57 7.22 -5.41
N VAL A 163 -31.40 7.75 -4.20
CA VAL A 163 -32.42 8.60 -3.59
C VAL A 163 -32.40 9.89 -4.40
N SER A 164 -33.26 9.92 -5.41
CA SER A 164 -33.74 11.13 -6.04
C SER A 164 -34.37 12.01 -4.96
N GLY A 165 -33.77 13.18 -4.76
CA GLY A 165 -34.25 14.28 -3.93
C GLY A 165 -33.47 15.53 -4.26
#